data_AF-A0A9D6WS47-F1
#
_entry.id   AF-A0A9D6WS47-F1
#
_cell.length_a   1.000
_cell.length_b   1.000
_cell.length_c   1.000
_cell.angle_alpha   90.00
_cell.angle_beta   90.00
_cell.angle_gamma   90.00
#
_symmetry.space_group_name_H-M   'P 1'
#
loop_
_entity.id
_entity.type
_entity.pdbx_description
1 polymer ?
#
loop_
_entity_poly.entity_id
_entity_poly.type
_entity_poly.pdbx_seq_one_letter_code
_entity_poly.pdbx_strand_id
1 'polypeptide(L)' 'MARRFGALKAQLERASNPVSDLDLQIASIAVENGASLVTHNRQHFERIPGLMLEDWL' A
#
# COMPACT_ATOMS: atom_id res chain seq x y z
N MET A 1 7.23 -5.79 9.42
CA MET A 1 6.95 -4.40 8.99
C MET A 1 8.04 -3.75 8.13
N ALA A 2 9.24 -3.45 8.66
CA ALA A 2 10.23 -2.61 7.93
C ALA A 2 10.69 -3.19 6.59
N ARG A 3 10.82 -4.53 6.49
CA ARG A 3 11.27 -5.20 5.25
C ARG A 3 10.24 -5.09 4.13
N ARG A 4 8.94 -5.17 4.44
CA ARG A 4 7.85 -5.07 3.45
C ARG A 4 7.67 -3.64 2.96
N PHE A 5 7.73 -2.67 3.89
CA PHE A 5 7.74 -1.25 3.58
C PHE A 5 8.90 -0.87 2.64
N GLY A 6 10.14 -1.25 2.98
CA GLY A 6 11.31 -0.93 2.16
C GLY A 6 11.26 -1.55 0.76
N ALA A 7 10.77 -2.79 0.65
CA ALA A 7 10.60 -3.46 -0.64
C ALA A 7 9.54 -2.77 -1.52
N LEU A 8 8.39 -2.42 -0.94
CA LEU A 8 7.33 -1.69 -1.65
C LEU A 8 7.80 -0.30 -2.09
N LYS A 9 8.52 0.41 -1.21
CA LYS A 9 9.05 1.76 -1.50
C LYS A 9 10.01 1.71 -2.69
N ALA A 10 11.00 0.82 -2.63
CA ALA A 10 11.97 0.64 -3.70
C ALA A 10 11.32 0.18 -5.02
N GLN A 11 10.22 -0.58 -4.98
CA GLN A 11 9.50 -0.99 -6.18
C GLN A 11 8.74 0.19 -6.81
N LEU A 12 8.06 0.99 -5.99
CA LEU A 12 7.27 2.13 -6.45
C LEU A 12 8.14 3.29 -6.95
N GLU A 13 9.29 3.54 -6.30
CA GLU A 13 10.29 4.50 -6.76
C GLU A 13 10.85 4.10 -8.14
N ARG A 14 11.17 2.80 -8.33
CA ARG A 14 11.63 2.29 -9.64
C ARG A 14 10.57 2.38 -10.74
N ALA A 15 9.29 2.40 -10.38
CA ALA A 15 8.18 2.51 -11.30
C ALA A 15 7.77 3.98 -11.59
N SER A 16 8.53 4.98 -11.11
CA SER A 16 8.18 6.40 -11.18
C SER A 16 6.78 6.71 -10.62
N ASN A 17 6.35 5.92 -9.63
CA ASN A 17 5.02 5.99 -9.04
C ASN A 17 5.10 6.14 -7.52
N PRO A 18 5.66 7.26 -7.02
CA PRO A 18 5.83 7.46 -5.59
C PRO A 18 4.47 7.53 -4.90
N VAL A 19 4.33 6.75 -3.83
CA VAL A 19 3.22 6.77 -2.89
C VAL A 19 3.72 7.45 -1.61
N SER A 20 2.84 8.12 -0.88
CA SER A 20 3.26 8.77 0.37
C SER A 20 3.81 7.75 1.36
N ASP A 21 4.84 8.14 2.13
CA ASP A 21 5.45 7.23 3.12
C ASP A 21 4.44 6.79 4.20
N LEU A 22 3.38 7.57 4.46
CA LEU A 22 2.33 7.21 5.41
C LEU A 22 1.40 6.15 4.83
N ASP A 23 0.92 6.34 3.60
CA ASP A 23 0.06 5.37 2.91
C ASP A 23 0.79 4.04 2.73
N LEU A 24 2.09 4.13 2.43
CA LEU A 24 2.94 2.96 2.27
C LEU A 24 3.17 2.20 3.59
N GLN A 25 3.26 2.91 4.72
CA GLN A 25 3.31 2.26 6.05
C GLN A 25 2.02 1.50 6.35
N ILE A 26 0.86 2.15 6.17
CA ILE A 26 -0.45 1.53 6.37
C ILE A 26 -0.60 0.29 5.48
N ALA A 27 -0.31 0.44 4.19
CA ALA A 27 -0.40 -0.65 3.23
C ALA A 27 0.57 -1.79 3.53
N SER A 28 1.78 -1.50 3.99
CA SER A 28 2.75 -2.53 4.36
C SER A 28 2.25 -3.42 5.50
N ILE A 29 1.52 -2.84 6.47
CA ILE A 29 0.89 -3.59 7.57
C ILE A 29 -0.21 -4.49 7.03
N ALA A 30 -1.12 -3.96 6.19
CA ALA A 30 -2.21 -4.74 5.61
C ALA A 30 -1.70 -5.91 4.75
N VAL A 31 -0.72 -5.65 3.88
CA VAL A 31 -0.09 -6.67 3.01
C VAL A 31 0.62 -7.75 3.83
N GLU A 32 1.32 -7.39 4.91
CA GLU A 32 2.04 -8.36 5.75
C GLU A 32 1.10 -9.26 6.55
N ASN A 33 -0.10 -8.77 6.89
CA ASN A 33 -1.13 -9.53 7.59
C ASN A 33 -2.14 -10.18 6.64
N GLY A 34 -2.04 -9.98 5.32
CA GLY A 34 -3.03 -10.46 4.35
C GLY A 34 -4.43 -9.87 4.57
N ALA A 35 -4.51 -8.66 5.14
CA ALA A 35 -5.77 -8.00 5.47
C ALA A 35 -6.24 -7.06 4.35
N SER A 36 -7.56 -6.86 4.25
CA SER A 36 -8.16 -5.81 3.42
C SER A 36 -8.03 -4.44 4.09
N LEU A 37 -7.56 -3.44 3.35
CA LEU A 37 -7.62 -2.05 3.77
C LEU A 37 -8.96 -1.46 3.30
N VAL A 38 -9.80 -1.08 4.25
CA VAL A 38 -11.06 -0.38 3.98
C VAL A 38 -10.78 1.11 3.81
N THR A 39 -11.08 1.68 2.66
CA THR A 39 -10.83 3.11 2.38
C THR A 39 -11.71 3.63 1.25
N HIS A 40 -12.19 4.87 1.38
CA HIS A 40 -12.86 5.59 0.29
C HIS A 40 -11.88 6.25 -0.68
N ASN A 41 -10.59 6.33 -0.33
CA ASN A 41 -9.54 6.91 -1.17
C ASN A 41 -8.83 5.83 -2.00
N ARG A 42 -9.59 4.97 -2.68
CA ARG A 42 -9.04 3.81 -3.41
C ARG A 42 -7.93 4.21 -4.39
N GLN A 43 -8.06 5.31 -5.12
CA GLN A 43 -7.06 5.77 -6.09
C GLN A 43 -5.65 5.94 -5.51
N HIS A 44 -5.53 6.28 -4.22
CA HIS A 44 -4.22 6.43 -3.58
C HIS A 44 -3.55 5.07 -3.31
N PHE A 45 -4.36 4.06 -3.00
CA PHE A 45 -3.90 2.76 -2.54
C PHE A 45 -3.88 1.69 -3.64
N GLU A 46 -4.65 1.86 -4.72
CA GLU A 46 -4.71 0.96 -5.88
C GLU A 46 -3.34 0.78 -6.57
N ARG A 47 -2.45 1.75 -6.38
CA ARG A 47 -1.07 1.73 -6.88
C ARG A 47 -0.17 0.74 -6.15
N ILE A 48 -0.57 0.22 -4.99
CA ILE A 48 0.27 -0.58 -4.11
C ILE A 48 0.09 -2.07 -4.42
N PRO A 49 1.14 -2.76 -4.92
CA PRO A 49 1.02 -4.16 -5.31
C PRO A 49 0.69 -5.08 -4.13
N GLY A 50 -0.29 -5.96 -4.32
CA GLY A 50 -0.67 -6.96 -3.33
C GLY A 50 -1.53 -6.44 -2.17
N LEU A 51 -1.94 -5.17 -2.20
CA LEU A 51 -2.88 -4.61 -1.23
C LEU A 51 -4.32 -4.96 -1.63
N MET A 52 -5.06 -5.58 -0.71
CA MET A 52 -6.50 -5.82 -0.86
C MET A 52 -7.26 -4.58 -0.41
N LEU A 53 -8.22 -4.13 -1.21
CA LEU A 53 -8.99 -2.91 -0.95
C LEU A 53 -10.48 -3.20 -0.92
N GLU A 54 -11.12 -2.76 0.14
CA GLU A 54 -12.57 -2.76 0.30
C GLU A 54 -13.08 -1.32 0.37
N ASP A 55 -14.25 -1.10 -0.23
CA ASP A 55 -15.01 0.13 -0.07
C ASP A 55 -16.40 -0.28 0.42
N TRP A 56 -16.83 0.35 1.51
CA TRP A 56 -18.08 0.01 2.19
C TRP A 56 -19.15 1.10 2.02
N LEU A 57 -18.88 2.12 1.19
CA LEU A 57 -19.85 3.15 0.80
C LEU A 57 -20.49 2.87 -0.56
#